data_AF-A0A9Q9HBS0-F1
#
_entry.id   AF-A0A9Q9HBS0-F1
#
_cell.length_a   1.000
_cell.length_b   1.000
_cell.length_c   1.000
_cell.angle_alpha   90.00
_cell.angle_beta   90.00
_cell.angle_gamma   90.00
#
_symmetry.space_group_name_H-M   'P 1'
#
loop_
_entity.id
_entity.type
_entity.pdbx_description
1 polymer ?
#
loop_
_entity_poly.entity_id
_entity_poly.type
_entity_poly.pdbx_seq_one_letter_code
_entity_poly.pdbx_strand_id
1 'polypeptide(L)'
;MEEHSNRQRTPYLFTGKELDEDVQLYYFGARYYDPRTSVWQSPDPILAEYLGGSPAGGIYAPPNLNLFAYVHNRPVQLVDPNGESPFSWAAKKTRYS
;
A
#
# COMPACT_ATOMS: atom_id res chain seq x y z
N MET A 1 -20.04 4.28 -35.71
CA MET A 1 -20.07 5.21 -34.57
C MET A 1 -18.70 5.11 -33.92
N GLU A 2 -17.75 5.92 -34.38
CA GLU A 2 -16.40 5.97 -33.80
C GLU A 2 -16.48 6.80 -32.51
N GLU A 3 -16.41 6.11 -31.37
CA GLU A 3 -16.39 6.75 -30.07
C GLU A 3 -14.97 7.22 -29.77
N HIS A 4 -14.70 8.50 -30.08
CA HIS A 4 -13.50 9.19 -29.64
C HIS A 4 -13.57 9.43 -28.13
N SER A 5 -13.23 8.42 -27.32
CA SER A 5 -12.85 8.65 -25.93
C SER A 5 -11.38 9.05 -25.92
N ASN A 6 -11.11 10.33 -25.65
CA ASN A 6 -9.78 10.84 -25.35
C ASN A 6 -9.25 10.21 -24.05
N ARG A 7 -8.90 8.92 -24.10
CA ARG A 7 -8.24 8.18 -23.03
C ARG A 7 -6.73 8.39 -23.14
N GLN A 8 -6.27 9.62 -23.00
CA GLN A 8 -4.99 9.78 -22.31
C GLN A 8 -5.22 9.48 -20.82
N ARG A 9 -5.43 8.20 -20.53
CA ARG A 9 -5.48 7.70 -19.15
C ARG A 9 -4.06 7.73 -18.66
N THR A 10 -3.73 8.69 -17.80
CA THR A 10 -2.45 8.74 -17.13
C THR A 10 -2.26 7.41 -16.40
N PRO A 11 -1.25 6.58 -16.77
CA PRO A 11 -1.08 5.24 -16.19
C PRO A 11 -0.81 5.30 -14.68
N TYR A 12 -0.32 6.44 -14.21
CA TYR A 12 -0.09 6.76 -12.80
C TYR A 12 -1.22 7.62 -12.25
N LEU A 13 -1.99 7.08 -11.31
CA LEU A 13 -3.11 7.77 -10.69
C LEU A 13 -2.91 7.87 -9.17
N PHE A 14 -2.97 6.74 -8.45
CA PHE A 14 -2.78 6.71 -7.01
C PHE A 14 -1.32 6.46 -6.64
N THR A 15 -0.70 7.41 -5.92
CA THR A 15 0.67 7.31 -5.38
C THR A 15 1.79 7.02 -6.39
N GLY A 16 1.52 7.25 -7.68
CA GLY A 16 2.48 6.96 -8.74
C GLY A 16 2.59 5.47 -9.11
N LYS A 17 1.59 4.64 -8.77
CA LYS A 17 1.53 3.24 -9.17
C LYS A 17 0.69 3.03 -10.41
N GLU A 18 1.07 2.02 -11.19
CA GLU A 18 0.35 1.62 -12.40
C GLU A 18 -0.96 0.95 -12.00
N LEU A 19 -2.04 1.42 -12.61
CA LEU A 19 -3.35 0.79 -12.53
C LEU A 19 -3.41 -0.32 -13.59
N ASP A 20 -3.63 -1.55 -13.16
CA ASP A 20 -3.94 -2.65 -14.06
C ASP A 20 -5.39 -2.47 -14.57
N GLU A 21 -5.55 -2.27 -15.88
CA GLU A 21 -6.86 -1.97 -16.47
C GLU A 21 -7.81 -3.17 -16.49
N ASP A 22 -7.29 -4.40 -16.48
CA ASP A 22 -8.10 -5.62 -16.57
C ASP A 22 -8.76 -5.95 -15.22
N VAL A 23 -8.01 -5.76 -14.13
CA VAL A 23 -8.49 -6.05 -12.76
C VAL A 23 -8.88 -4.80 -11.97
N GLN A 24 -8.56 -3.60 -12.46
CA GLN A 24 -8.82 -2.31 -11.81
C GLN A 24 -8.15 -2.19 -10.42
N LEU A 25 -6.98 -2.80 -10.25
CA LEU A 25 -6.18 -2.79 -9.03
C LEU A 25 -4.81 -2.16 -9.26
N TYR A 26 -4.22 -1.56 -8.23
CA TYR A 26 -2.85 -1.06 -8.29
C TYR A 26 -1.86 -2.12 -7.83
N TYR A 27 -0.82 -2.37 -8.63
CA TYR A 27 0.26 -3.25 -8.23
C TYR A 27 1.39 -2.48 -7.54
N PHE A 28 1.68 -2.83 -6.30
CA PHE A 28 2.69 -2.15 -5.49
C PHE A 28 4.02 -2.93 -5.39
N GLY A 29 4.10 -4.14 -5.94
CA GLY A 29 5.26 -5.04 -5.85
C GLY A 29 4.97 -6.23 -4.93
N ALA A 30 4.67 -5.97 -3.66
CA ALA A 30 4.32 -7.04 -2.73
C ALA A 30 2.82 -7.38 -2.72
N ARG A 31 1.96 -6.41 -3.03
CA ARG A 31 0.49 -6.56 -2.92
C ARG A 31 -0.27 -5.80 -4.02
N TYR A 32 -1.51 -6.22 -4.23
CA TYR A 32 -2.51 -5.50 -5.01
C TYR A 32 -3.39 -4.66 -4.10
N TYR A 33 -3.62 -3.40 -4.47
CA TYR A 33 -4.47 -2.46 -3.75
C TYR A 33 -5.75 -2.16 -4.55
N ASP A 34 -6.90 -2.28 -3.91
CA ASP A 34 -8.19 -1.87 -4.46
C ASP A 34 -8.49 -0.41 -4.08
N PRO A 35 -8.47 0.53 -5.04
CA PRO A 35 -8.76 1.93 -4.75
C PRO A 35 -10.23 2.22 -4.43
N ARG A 36 -11.16 1.35 -4.84
CA ARG A 36 -12.60 1.54 -4.62
C ARG A 36 -12.98 1.23 -3.17
N THR A 37 -12.39 0.17 -2.62
CA THR A 37 -12.64 -0.27 -1.24
C THR A 37 -11.55 0.21 -0.27
N SER A 38 -10.46 0.76 -0.78
CA SER A 38 -9.32 1.27 0.00
C SER A 38 -8.64 0.22 0.89
N VAL A 39 -8.56 -1.03 0.40
CA VAL A 39 -7.91 -2.14 1.10
C VAL A 39 -6.92 -2.88 0.21
N TRP A 40 -5.99 -3.57 0.85
CA TRP A 40 -5.12 -4.56 0.20
C TRP A 40 -5.85 -5.87 -0.02
N GLN A 41 -5.54 -6.57 -1.11
CA GLN A 41 -6.10 -7.88 -1.43
C GLN A 41 -5.37 -9.04 -0.73
N SER A 42 -4.33 -8.75 0.05
CA SER A 42 -3.57 -9.72 0.85
C SER A 42 -3.06 -9.05 2.12
N PRO A 43 -2.86 -9.82 3.21
CA PRO A 43 -2.36 -9.26 4.47
C PRO A 43 -0.93 -8.74 4.32
N ASP A 44 -0.61 -7.71 5.11
CA ASP A 44 0.72 -7.12 5.26
C ASP A 44 1.81 -8.17 5.56
N PRO A 45 2.87 -8.26 4.73
CA PRO A 45 4.01 -9.16 4.98
C PRO A 45 4.70 -8.94 6.34
N ILE A 46 4.62 -7.72 6.87
CA ILE A 46 5.20 -7.34 8.18
C ILE A 46 4.57 -8.06 9.38
N LEU A 47 3.48 -8.82 9.19
CA LEU A 47 2.85 -9.61 10.26
C LEU A 47 3.85 -10.43 11.08
N ALA A 48 4.82 -11.08 10.41
CA ALA A 48 5.83 -11.88 11.09
C ALA A 48 6.68 -11.05 12.07
N GLU A 49 7.02 -9.81 11.72
CA GLU A 49 7.73 -8.90 12.61
C GLU A 49 6.85 -8.47 13.78
N TYR A 50 5.58 -8.13 13.51
CA TYR A 50 4.64 -7.72 14.57
C TYR A 50 4.43 -8.81 15.62
N LEU A 51 4.43 -10.08 15.23
CA LEU A 51 4.42 -11.21 16.17
C LEU A 51 5.67 -11.24 17.07
N GLY A 52 6.81 -10.75 16.56
CA GLY A 52 8.03 -10.53 17.32
C GLY A 52 8.02 -9.27 18.20
N GLY A 53 6.93 -8.50 18.21
CA GLY A 53 6.78 -7.28 19.05
C GLY A 53 7.33 -5.99 18.44
N SER A 54 7.78 -6.02 17.17
CA SER A 54 8.37 -4.87 16.48
C SER A 54 7.90 -4.79 15.02
N PRO A 55 8.03 -3.63 14.34
CA PRO A 55 8.21 -2.30 14.90
C PRO A 55 6.96 -1.80 15.63
N ALA A 56 7.09 -0.65 16.29
CA ALA A 56 5.97 0.08 16.91
C ALA A 56 5.12 -0.74 17.90
N GLY A 57 5.73 -1.63 18.68
CA GLY A 57 5.04 -2.47 19.67
C GLY A 57 4.33 -3.71 19.09
N GLY A 58 4.52 -4.00 17.80
CA GLY A 58 4.04 -5.22 17.16
C GLY A 58 2.54 -5.44 17.34
N ILE A 59 2.14 -6.66 17.71
CA ILE A 59 0.73 -7.00 17.96
C ILE A 59 0.06 -6.22 19.10
N TYR A 60 0.83 -5.56 19.98
CA TYR A 60 0.27 -4.78 21.09
C TYR A 60 -0.19 -3.38 20.66
N ALA A 61 0.14 -2.96 19.44
CA ALA A 61 -0.35 -1.70 18.88
C ALA A 61 -1.60 -1.94 18.02
N PRO A 62 -2.77 -1.37 18.38
CA PRO A 62 -4.01 -1.58 17.63
C PRO A 62 -3.93 -1.26 16.12
N PRO A 63 -3.19 -0.23 15.65
CA PRO A 63 -3.05 0.03 14.21
C PRO A 63 -2.41 -1.11 13.42
N ASN A 64 -1.47 -1.85 14.03
CA ASN A 64 -0.73 -2.94 13.39
C ASN A 64 -1.61 -4.18 13.14
N LEU A 65 -2.77 -4.27 13.78
CA LEU A 65 -3.68 -5.41 13.65
C LEU A 65 -4.52 -5.33 12.36
N ASN A 66 -4.56 -4.17 11.70
CA ASN A 66 -5.29 -4.01 10.44
C ASN A 66 -4.37 -4.22 9.24
N LEU A 67 -4.03 -5.48 8.97
CA LEU A 67 -3.10 -5.91 7.92
C LEU A 67 -3.58 -5.66 6.48
N PHE A 68 -4.83 -5.22 6.30
CA PHE A 68 -5.42 -4.93 5.00
C PHE A 68 -5.59 -3.43 4.76
N ALA A 69 -5.35 -2.60 5.77
CA ALA A 69 -5.46 -1.15 5.62
C ALA A 69 -4.26 -0.56 4.88
N TYR A 70 -4.53 0.41 4.03
CA TYR A 70 -3.49 1.23 3.42
C TYR A 70 -2.94 2.23 4.44
N VAL A 71 -1.64 2.14 4.77
CA VAL A 71 -0.89 3.05 5.67
C VAL A 71 -1.64 3.45 6.95
N HIS A 72 -2.19 2.48 7.69
CA HIS A 72 -2.97 2.73 8.91
C HIS A 72 -4.14 3.72 8.73
N ASN A 73 -4.79 3.71 7.56
CA ASN A 73 -5.86 4.64 7.19
C ASN A 73 -5.44 6.13 7.20
N ARG A 74 -4.15 6.43 6.95
CA ARG A 74 -3.62 7.80 6.85
C ARG A 74 -3.03 8.12 5.47
N PRO A 75 -3.77 7.91 4.36
CA PRO A 75 -3.26 8.06 2.98
C PRO A 75 -2.86 9.49 2.60
N VAL A 76 -3.33 10.51 3.33
CA VAL A 76 -2.96 11.91 3.09
C VAL A 76 -1.55 12.22 3.58
N GLN A 77 -1.07 11.48 4.58
CA GLN A 77 0.19 11.76 5.27
C GLN A 77 1.27 10.71 4.99
N LEU A 78 0.84 9.50 4.63
CA LEU A 78 1.71 8.34 4.47
C LEU A 78 1.51 7.72 3.09
N VAL A 79 2.59 7.15 2.57
CA VAL A 79 2.60 6.39 1.32
C VAL A 79 3.31 5.08 1.61
N ASP A 80 2.80 3.96 1.10
CA ASP A 80 3.49 2.66 1.11
C ASP A 80 4.13 2.41 -0.26
N PRO A 81 5.41 2.75 -0.49
CA PRO A 81 6.05 2.61 -1.79
C PRO A 81 6.10 1.20 -2.39
N ASN A 82 6.09 0.14 -1.59
CA ASN A 82 6.34 -1.23 -2.06
C ASN A 82 5.25 -2.23 -1.64
N GLY A 83 4.27 -1.79 -0.88
CA GLY A 83 3.20 -2.66 -0.40
C GLY A 83 3.69 -3.64 0.66
N GLU A 84 4.80 -3.39 1.35
CA GLU A 84 5.32 -4.32 2.36
C GLU A 84 4.94 -3.93 3.79
N SER A 85 4.83 -2.63 4.06
CA SER A 85 4.48 -2.14 5.38
C SER A 85 4.12 -0.65 5.40
N PRO A 86 3.32 -0.22 6.38
CA PRO A 86 3.02 1.19 6.63
C PRO A 86 4.24 2.01 7.12
N PHE A 87 5.35 1.35 7.45
CA PHE A 87 6.56 1.96 8.02
C PHE A 87 7.68 2.17 6.99
N SER A 88 7.43 1.95 5.70
CA SER A 88 8.46 2.00 4.65
C SER A 88 9.11 3.39 4.47
N TRP A 89 8.53 4.47 5.02
CA TRP A 89 9.23 5.75 5.21
C TRP A 89 10.38 5.69 6.24
N ALA A 90 10.18 4.95 7.35
CA ALA A 90 11.15 4.84 8.44
C ALA A 90 12.28 3.85 8.14
N ALA A 91 12.00 2.78 7.38
CA ALA A 91 12.98 1.75 7.06
C ALA A 91 14.19 2.26 6.24
N LYS A 92 14.04 3.38 5.50
CA LYS A 92 15.15 3.98 4.74
C LYS A 92 16.11 4.82 5.59
N LYS A 93 15.76 5.20 6.82
CA LYS A 93 16.67 5.97 7.70
C LYS A 93 17.68 5.11 8.45
N THR A 94 17.44 3.81 8.61
CA THR A 94 18.30 2.94 9.43
C THR A 94 19.43 2.26 8.64
N ARG A 95 19.46 2.39 7.30
CA ARG A 95 20.49 1.78 6.44
C ARG A 95 21.64 2.71 6.04
N TYR A 96 21.66 3.93 6.58
CA TYR A 96 22.75 4.89 6.42
C TYR A 96 23.10 5.43 7.82
N SER A 97 23.75 4.60 8.64
CA SER A 97 24.47 5.04 9.84
C SER A 97 25.69 4.16 10.06
#